data_AF-T0ND91-F1
#
_entry.id   AF-T0ND91-F1
#
_cell.length_a   1.000
_cell.length_b   1.000
_cell.length_c   1.000
_cell.angle_alpha   90.00
_cell.angle_beta   90.00
_cell.angle_gamma   90.00
#
_symmetry.space_group_name_H-M   'P 1'
#
loop_
_entity.id
_entity.type
_entity.pdbx_description
1 polymer ?
#
loop_
_entity_poly.entity_id
_entity_poly.type
_entity_poly.pdbx_seq_one_letter_code
_entity_poly.pdbx_strand_id
1 'polypeptide(L)' 'MVSTPFLKRLIMGAIIISFVATYLNQLGILQYPFGASDGTIWNIGSIIGLVFAIIAIRLVLMVPEKQLA' A
#
# COMPACT_ATOMS: atom_id res chain seq x y z
N MET A 1 10.65 -21.04 6.85
CA MET A 1 10.60 -19.87 7.76
C MET A 1 11.16 -18.69 7.01
N VAL A 2 10.37 -17.63 6.82
CA VAL A 2 10.88 -16.38 6.21
C VAL A 2 11.78 -15.71 7.23
N SER A 3 12.99 -15.30 6.83
CA SER A 3 13.93 -14.66 7.76
C SER A 3 13.41 -13.28 8.18
N THR A 4 13.59 -12.92 9.46
CA THR A 4 13.18 -11.61 9.97
C THR A 4 13.73 -10.41 9.17
N PRO A 5 15.00 -10.39 8.72
CA PRO A 5 15.49 -9.28 7.89
C PRO A 5 14.78 -9.17 6.54
N PHE A 6 14.39 -10.31 5.95
CA PHE A 6 13.62 -10.30 4.71
C PHE A 6 12.19 -9.79 4.95
N LEU A 7 11.54 -10.22 6.04
CA LEU A 7 10.22 -9.74 6.43
C LEU A 7 10.20 -8.22 6.65
N LYS A 8 11.22 -7.66 7.32
CA LYS A 8 11.38 -6.20 7.50
C LYS A 8 11.51 -5.45 6.17
N ARG A 9 12.28 -6.00 5.22
CA ARG A 9 12.42 -5.40 3.87
C ARG A 9 11.10 -5.42 3.11
N LEU A 10 10.32 -6.50 3.21
CA LEU A 10 8.99 -6.60 2.60
C LEU A 10 8.00 -5.58 3.19
N ILE A 11 7.99 -5.42 4.52
CA ILE A 11 7.16 -4.41 5.20
C ILE A 11 7.51 -3.01 4.67
N MET A 12 8.80 -2.67 4.66
CA MET A 12 9.28 -1.39 4.11
C MET A 12 8.85 -1.19 2.66
N GLY A 13 9.03 -2.21 1.81
CA GLY A 13 8.59 -2.16 0.41
C GLY A 13 7.09 -1.91 0.27
N ALA A 14 6.26 -2.62 1.04
CA ALA A 14 4.82 -2.45 1.01
C ALA A 14 4.38 -1.05 1.47
N ILE A 15 5.01 -0.52 2.52
CA ILE A 15 4.75 0.85 3.00
C ILE A 15 5.10 1.87 1.91
N ILE A 16 6.28 1.75 1.29
CA ILE A 16 6.71 2.68 0.24
C ILE A 16 5.74 2.64 -0.95
N ILE A 17 5.35 1.45 -1.42
CA ILE A 17 4.39 1.31 -2.52
C ILE A 17 3.05 1.97 -2.15
N SER A 18 2.58 1.77 -0.92
CA SER A 18 1.35 2.40 -0.43
C SER A 18 1.41 3.93 -0.50
N PHE A 19 2.50 4.54 -0.03
CA PHE A 19 2.69 5.98 -0.08
C PHE A 19 2.80 6.51 -1.50
N VAL A 20 3.61 5.86 -2.36
CA VAL A 20 3.79 6.27 -3.75
C VAL A 20 2.46 6.19 -4.50
N ALA A 21 1.70 5.11 -4.36
CA ALA A 21 0.39 4.96 -5.01
C ALA A 21 -0.60 6.05 -4.58
N THR A 22 -0.64 6.37 -3.28
CA THR A 22 -1.50 7.42 -2.74
C THR A 22 -1.07 8.81 -3.24
N TYR A 23 0.22 9.08 -3.28
CA TYR A 23 0.77 10.35 -3.79
C TYR A 23 0.47 10.53 -5.28
N LEU A 24 0.70 9.50 -6.10
CA LEU A 24 0.36 9.52 -7.52
C LEU A 24 -1.15 9.65 -7.76
N ASN A 25 -1.98 9.14 -6.85
CA ASN A 25 -3.42 9.40 -6.86
C ASN A 25 -3.71 10.88 -6.61
N GLN A 26 -3.09 11.51 -5.62
CA GLN A 26 -3.31 12.94 -5.31
C GLN A 26 -2.88 13.86 -6.46
N LEU A 27 -1.86 13.47 -7.22
CA LEU A 27 -1.45 14.17 -8.44
C LEU A 27 -2.39 13.96 -9.64
N GLY A 28 -3.40 13.11 -9.52
CA GLY A 28 -4.32 12.79 -10.62
C GLY A 28 -3.79 11.78 -11.64
N ILE A 29 -2.58 11.26 -11.46
CA ILE A 29 -1.93 10.32 -12.41
C ILE A 29 -2.62 8.95 -12.38
N LEU A 30 -2.99 8.50 -11.18
CA LEU A 30 -3.70 7.23 -10.97
C LEU A 30 -5.22 7.43 -10.77
N GLN A 31 -5.75 8.52 -11.32
CA GLN A 31 -7.18 8.78 -11.37
C GLN A 31 -7.67 8.53 -12.79
N TYR A 32 -8.72 7.71 -12.93
CA TYR A 32 -9.32 7.46 -14.24
C TYR A 32 -10.75 8.02 -14.25
N PRO A 33 -11.10 8.92 -15.17
CA PRO A 33 -12.48 9.32 -15.36
C PRO A 33 -13.26 8.11 -15.90
N PHE A 34 -14.33 7.73 -15.21
CA PHE A 34 -15.20 6.63 -15.63
C PHE A 34 -16.60 7.17 -15.94
N GLY A 35 -17.09 6.87 -17.15
CA GLY A 35 -18.38 7.35 -17.66
C GLY A 35 -18.28 8.70 -18.37
N ALA A 36 -18.81 8.77 -19.60
CA ALA A 36 -18.73 9.95 -20.46
C ALA A 36 -19.61 11.14 -20.01
N SER A 37 -20.43 10.98 -18.95
CA SER A 37 -21.43 11.98 -18.55
C SER A 37 -21.39 12.42 -17.08
N ASP A 38 -20.83 11.62 -16.16
CA ASP A 38 -21.16 11.78 -14.72
C ASP A 38 -19.98 12.21 -13.82
N GLY A 39 -18.84 12.63 -14.38
CA GLY A 39 -17.74 13.20 -13.61
C GLY A 39 -17.17 12.29 -12.50
N THR A 40 -17.46 10.99 -12.56
CA THR A 40 -17.07 10.04 -11.52
C THR A 40 -15.61 9.65 -11.73
N ILE A 41 -14.76 10.04 -10.79
CA ILE A 41 -13.32 9.77 -10.84
C ILE A 41 -13.01 8.50 -10.04
N TRP A 42 -12.49 7.48 -10.71
CA TRP A 42 -11.96 6.29 -10.07
C TRP A 42 -10.55 6.57 -9.54
N ASN A 43 -10.44 6.57 -8.21
CA ASN A 43 -9.18 6.78 -7.49
C ASN A 43 -8.42 5.45 -7.34
N ILE A 44 -7.86 4.95 -8.44
CA ILE A 44 -7.17 3.66 -8.49
C ILE A 44 -5.95 3.67 -7.57
N GLY A 45 -5.22 4.78 -7.52
CA GLY A 45 -4.04 4.89 -6.65
C GLY A 45 -4.40 4.85 -5.15
N SER A 46 -5.57 5.36 -4.75
CA SER A 46 -6.06 5.22 -3.37
C SER A 46 -6.39 3.76 -3.03
N ILE A 47 -6.97 3.01 -3.97
CA ILE A 47 -7.26 1.58 -3.77
C ILE A 47 -5.97 0.78 -3.64
N ILE A 48 -5.01 1.00 -4.54
CA ILE A 48 -3.69 0.34 -4.48
C ILE A 48 -2.98 0.69 -3.16
N GLY A 49 -3.00 1.97 -2.78
CA GLY A 49 -2.45 2.43 -1.50
C GLY A 49 -3.02 1.66 -0.32
N LEU A 50 -4.34 1.59 -0.23
CA LEU A 50 -5.04 0.87 0.84
C LEU A 50 -4.66 -0.62 0.90
N VAL A 51 -4.62 -1.31 -0.24
CA VAL A 51 -4.27 -2.75 -0.29
C VAL A 51 -2.86 -2.99 0.24
N PHE A 52 -1.88 -2.19 -0.17
CA PHE A 52 -0.50 -2.34 0.30
C PHE A 52 -0.33 -1.95 1.78
N ALA A 53 -1.11 -0.99 2.28
CA ALA A 53 -1.15 -0.68 3.71
C ALA A 53 -1.67 -1.88 4.54
N ILE A 54 -2.74 -2.54 4.09
CA ILE A 54 -3.27 -3.74 4.75
C ILE A 54 -2.25 -4.88 4.75
N ILE A 55 -1.54 -5.09 3.62
CA ILE A 55 -0.46 -6.08 3.53
C ILE A 55 0.65 -5.75 4.51
N ALA A 56 1.08 -4.48 4.59
CA ALA A 56 2.12 -4.06 5.54
C ALA A 56 1.71 -4.33 6.99
N ILE A 57 0.47 -3.99 7.37
CA ILE A 57 -0.07 -4.26 8.71
C ILE A 57 -0.06 -5.78 9.01
N ARG A 58 -0.54 -6.60 8.07
CA ARG A 58 -0.52 -8.07 8.20
C ARG A 58 0.89 -8.60 8.41
N LEU A 59 1.87 -8.11 7.63
CA LEU A 59 3.27 -8.52 7.75
C LEU A 59 3.89 -8.10 9.08
N VAL A 60 3.55 -6.91 9.59
CA VAL A 60 4.00 -6.45 10.92
C VAL A 60 3.45 -7.34 12.04
N LEU A 61 2.16 -7.71 11.98
CA LEU A 61 1.53 -8.60 12.97
C LEU A 61 2.10 -10.03 12.95
N MET A 62 2.77 -10.43 11.87
CA MET A 62 3.47 -11.72 11.77
C MET A 62 4.88 -11.70 12.37
N VAL A 63 5.40 -10.53 12.77
CA VAL A 63 6.72 -10.44 13.43
C VAL A 63 6.60 -10.98 14.86
N PRO A 64 7.32 -12.04 15.23
CA PRO A 64 7.23 -12.63 16.57
C PRO A 64 7.71 -11.63 17.63
N GLU A 65 6.89 -11.40 18.65
CA GLU A 65 7.12 -10.41 19.73
C GLU A 65 8.45 -10.58 20.47
N LYS A 66 9.00 -11.81 20.50
CA LYS A 66 10.27 -12.12 21.18
C LYS A 66 11.53 -11.50 20.52
N GLN A 67 11.39 -10.79 19.39
CA GLN A 67 12.49 -10.06 18.74
C GLN A 67 12.38 -8.53 18.87
N LEU A 68 11.45 -8.04 19.71
CA LEU A 68 11.29 -6.61 20.04
C LEU A 68 12.03 -6.20 21.34
N ALA A 69 12.70 -7.14 22.01
CA ALA A 69 13.52 -6.91 23.21
C ALA A 69 15.02 -6.94 22.88
#